data_AF-A0A2K9ADB1-F1
#
_entry.id   AF-A0A2K9ADB1-F1
#
_cell.length_a   1.000
_cell.length_b   1.000
_cell.length_c   1.000
_cell.angle_alpha   90.00
_cell.angle_beta   90.00
_cell.angle_gamma   90.00
#
_symmetry.space_group_name_H-M   'P 1'
#
loop_
_entity.id
_entity.type
_entity.pdbx_description
1 polymer ?
#
loop_
_entity_poly.entity_id
_entity_poly.type
_entity_poly.pdbx_seq_one_letter_code
_entity_poly.pdbx_strand_id
1 'polypeptide(L)'
;MNTPENTTFTITSNNHPFGLKNRLNIDLGDSNILSIAAINNLTEASFYHEHGYTMTNDTDVSYEIDHQNSDVITTYHYQQTNFNENNQNPLLLALMPHHYKYSDVNVTTYTYRTVRGTLKLLDNNTFETILSFSGVLPGFTLPENDAFSDTTLVSYLEGLNQDIDITDDEDFINAEGPYWNSKAIYPLSQAIIISDQLGQNALKAEFIAKLRYVIEDWYTYSGQSDDKFLFYNYQWGTTYYSNNDFGTASELSDHSFTHGYLVYASSVLAMYDQSFLEDYKDLVNLLLDDYMYPYKDQDDFEYLRNFDPWAGHSWAHGYGTFAEGNNLESTSEALNSWNAGYHWALATNDTDRRDAAIYGFVTELSAIKEYWFDYDDTNWDPDYGDYVDVAGMVWGGKHDYATWFGANPTFIYGIQWLPTGEYLTSYALDDQEYNKLSSIFGTYLEAKNQTIDTWFSNMWFIQSITNSSTAINNFDASKILNDDYPNELSLSYYMIHAMDTLGQRHSDTWMMVEAQVSASIYEDQNGNIYAMVWNVSDQEETIYFYDVSGLVHTATVEALSFTKIEIK
;
A
#
# COMPACT_ATOMS: atom_id res chain seq x y z
N MET A 1 36.65 -0.40 12.75
CA MET A 1 36.72 0.96 13.31
C MET A 1 37.71 1.73 12.49
N ASN A 2 37.37 2.97 12.14
CA ASN A 2 38.23 3.87 11.41
C ASN A 2 38.46 5.10 12.27
N THR A 3 39.73 5.46 12.43
CA THR A 3 40.19 6.55 13.30
C THR A 3 41.43 7.18 12.67
N PRO A 4 41.82 8.40 13.04
CA PRO A 4 43.07 9.02 12.59
C PRO A 4 44.30 8.12 12.84
N GLU A 5 45.34 8.22 12.01
CA GLU A 5 46.54 7.36 12.09
C GLU A 5 47.22 7.39 13.46
N ASN A 6 47.16 8.52 14.18
CA ASN A 6 47.79 8.72 15.49
C ASN A 6 46.90 8.31 16.68
N THR A 7 45.82 7.56 16.44
CA THR A 7 44.88 7.17 17.49
C THR A 7 45.48 6.15 18.45
N THR A 8 45.32 6.36 19.75
CA THR A 8 45.74 5.41 20.80
C THR A 8 44.53 4.71 21.42
N PHE A 9 44.57 3.37 21.46
CA PHE A 9 43.53 2.53 22.06
C PHE A 9 43.98 1.94 23.39
N THR A 10 43.22 2.17 24.46
CA THR A 10 43.50 1.61 25.79
C THR A 10 42.33 0.80 26.32
N ILE A 11 42.49 -0.52 26.40
CA ILE A 11 41.50 -1.41 27.01
C ILE A 11 41.71 -1.42 28.52
N THR A 12 40.64 -1.15 29.27
CA THR A 12 40.61 -1.21 30.73
C THR A 12 39.48 -2.13 31.18
N SER A 13 39.75 -3.02 32.13
CA SER A 13 38.73 -3.93 32.70
C SER A 13 38.28 -3.54 34.11
N ASN A 14 38.87 -2.47 34.66
CA ASN A 14 38.69 -2.03 36.05
C ASN A 14 38.79 -3.19 37.08
N ASN A 15 39.62 -4.20 36.80
CA ASN A 15 39.78 -5.43 37.59
C ASN A 15 38.46 -6.19 37.88
N HIS A 16 37.44 -6.04 37.04
CA HIS A 16 36.21 -6.81 37.19
C HIS A 16 36.47 -8.29 36.83
N PRO A 17 36.23 -9.25 37.74
CA PRO A 17 36.65 -10.65 37.56
C PRO A 17 36.00 -11.37 36.37
N PHE A 18 34.92 -10.81 35.83
CA PHE A 18 34.17 -11.35 34.68
C PHE A 18 34.18 -10.43 33.45
N GLY A 19 35.02 -9.38 33.40
CA GLY A 19 35.10 -8.50 32.22
C GLY A 19 33.87 -7.62 31.95
N LEU A 20 32.82 -7.67 32.80
CA LEU A 20 31.59 -6.85 32.67
C LEU A 20 31.80 -5.33 32.73
N LYS A 21 33.03 -4.85 32.95
CA LYS A 21 33.41 -3.44 32.92
C LYS A 21 34.53 -3.15 31.91
N ASN A 22 34.68 -3.99 30.88
CA ASN A 22 35.60 -3.71 29.78
C ASN A 22 35.21 -2.39 29.11
N ARG A 23 36.18 -1.47 29.03
CA ARG A 23 36.06 -0.17 28.38
C ARG A 23 37.22 -0.02 27.42
N LEU A 24 36.90 0.33 26.17
CA LEU A 24 37.86 0.79 25.19
C LEU A 24 37.92 2.33 25.29
N ASN A 25 39.04 2.86 25.77
CA ASN A 25 39.30 4.30 25.69
C ASN A 25 40.03 4.58 24.38
N ILE A 26 39.57 5.59 23.64
CA ILE A 26 40.09 5.98 22.33
C ILE A 26 40.56 7.42 22.43
N ASP A 27 41.86 7.66 22.27
CA ASP A 27 42.46 8.99 22.15
C ASP A 27 42.75 9.24 20.66
N LEU A 28 41.92 10.06 20.01
CA LEU A 28 41.94 10.26 18.56
C LEU A 28 43.08 11.18 18.07
N GLY A 29 43.82 11.81 19.00
CA GLY A 29 44.94 12.70 18.66
C GLY A 29 44.49 13.97 17.93
N ASP A 30 44.92 14.12 16.67
CA ASP A 30 44.85 15.38 15.91
C ASP A 30 43.51 15.60 15.15
N SER A 31 42.58 14.66 15.19
CA SER A 31 41.27 14.75 14.52
C SER A 31 40.18 14.05 15.33
N ASN A 32 38.90 14.29 15.00
CA ASN A 32 37.73 13.82 15.74
C ASN A 32 36.86 12.82 14.96
N ILE A 33 37.44 12.16 13.95
CA ILE A 33 36.70 11.19 13.13
C ILE A 33 36.71 9.82 13.80
N LEU A 34 35.53 9.21 13.90
CA LEU A 34 35.36 7.82 14.28
C LEU A 34 34.22 7.24 13.45
N SER A 35 34.46 6.08 12.81
CA SER A 35 33.39 5.26 12.26
C SER A 35 33.51 3.81 12.71
N ILE A 36 32.37 3.12 12.72
CA ILE A 36 32.24 1.74 13.16
C ILE A 36 31.42 1.01 12.10
N ALA A 37 31.91 -0.14 11.66
CA ALA A 37 31.19 -1.06 10.81
C ALA A 37 31.02 -2.39 11.55
N ALA A 38 29.84 -2.99 11.46
CA ALA A 38 29.66 -4.39 11.80
C ALA A 38 30.41 -5.24 10.77
N ILE A 39 31.06 -6.32 11.18
CA ILE A 39 31.75 -7.23 10.25
C ILE A 39 31.39 -8.66 10.62
N ASN A 40 31.19 -9.54 9.63
CA ASN A 40 30.85 -10.93 9.90
C ASN A 40 32.09 -11.73 10.33
N ASN A 41 33.26 -11.37 9.80
CA ASN A 41 34.52 -12.02 10.09
C ASN A 41 35.68 -11.01 10.07
N LEU A 42 36.79 -11.38 10.72
CA LEU A 42 37.98 -10.52 10.77
C LEU A 42 38.65 -10.34 9.40
N THR A 43 38.46 -11.28 8.46
CA THR A 43 39.07 -11.20 7.13
C THR A 43 38.46 -10.09 6.27
N GLU A 44 37.23 -9.67 6.59
CA GLU A 44 36.55 -8.53 5.98
C GLU A 44 37.02 -7.16 6.48
N ALA A 45 37.73 -7.11 7.62
CA ALA A 45 38.02 -5.85 8.29
C ALA A 45 38.74 -4.84 7.40
N SER A 46 39.66 -5.30 6.52
CA SER A 46 40.36 -4.43 5.56
C SER A 46 39.40 -3.79 4.56
N PHE A 47 38.45 -4.56 4.01
CA PHE A 47 37.46 -4.04 3.08
C PHE A 47 36.65 -2.92 3.74
N TYR A 48 36.01 -3.18 4.88
CA TYR A 48 35.24 -2.14 5.59
C TYR A 48 36.11 -0.96 6.04
N HIS A 49 37.37 -1.21 6.39
CA HIS A 49 38.30 -0.13 6.75
C HIS A 49 38.61 0.78 5.55
N GLU A 50 38.69 0.25 4.33
CA GLU A 50 38.94 1.09 3.17
C GLU A 50 37.77 2.04 2.87
N HIS A 51 36.53 1.65 3.18
CA HIS A 51 35.34 2.47 2.96
C HIS A 51 34.93 3.33 4.18
N GLY A 52 35.38 2.95 5.39
CA GLY A 52 34.91 3.56 6.65
C GLY A 52 35.35 5.01 6.92
N TYR A 53 36.09 5.66 6.00
CA TYR A 53 36.38 7.10 6.08
C TYR A 53 35.43 7.95 5.23
N THR A 54 34.52 7.32 4.48
CA THR A 54 33.49 8.00 3.70
C THR A 54 32.18 7.99 4.47
N MET A 55 31.63 9.17 4.75
CA MET A 55 30.40 9.35 5.52
C MET A 55 29.33 10.02 4.67
N THR A 56 28.07 9.63 4.89
CA THR A 56 26.90 10.30 4.32
C THR A 56 26.69 11.66 4.98
N ASN A 57 26.45 12.68 4.17
CA ASN A 57 26.06 14.00 4.64
C ASN A 57 24.57 14.27 4.38
N ASP A 58 24.05 13.73 3.29
CA ASP A 58 22.70 13.96 2.82
C ASP A 58 22.24 12.78 1.95
N THR A 59 20.92 12.59 1.86
CA THR A 59 20.28 11.51 1.11
C THR A 59 19.12 12.05 0.32
N ASP A 60 19.05 11.71 -0.95
CA ASP A 60 17.97 12.08 -1.84
C ASP A 60 17.41 10.82 -2.51
N VAL A 61 16.15 10.52 -2.25
CA VAL A 61 15.40 9.50 -2.98
C VAL A 61 14.36 10.21 -3.84
N SER A 62 14.50 10.13 -5.15
CA SER A 62 13.58 10.74 -6.12
C SER A 62 12.97 9.66 -6.99
N TYR A 63 11.81 9.94 -7.58
CA TYR A 63 11.17 9.04 -8.54
C TYR A 63 10.76 9.78 -9.81
N GLU A 64 10.66 9.02 -10.90
CA GLU A 64 10.09 9.43 -12.18
C GLU A 64 9.15 8.33 -12.66
N ILE A 65 7.99 8.72 -13.21
CA ILE A 65 7.08 7.78 -13.86
C ILE A 65 7.31 7.89 -15.37
N ASP A 66 7.83 6.83 -15.99
CA ASP A 66 7.83 6.70 -17.44
C ASP A 66 6.40 6.38 -17.86
N HIS A 67 5.62 7.42 -18.20
CA HIS A 67 4.21 7.27 -18.53
C HIS A 67 3.98 6.33 -19.72
N GLN A 68 4.91 6.26 -20.69
CA GLN A 68 4.74 5.40 -21.86
C GLN A 68 4.96 3.92 -21.51
N ASN A 69 6.00 3.63 -20.73
CA ASN A 69 6.32 2.25 -20.33
C ASN A 69 5.56 1.81 -19.06
N SER A 70 4.84 2.73 -18.41
CA SER A 70 4.18 2.50 -17.12
C SER A 70 5.16 2.00 -16.05
N ASP A 71 6.37 2.56 -16.05
CA ASP A 71 7.43 2.19 -15.11
C ASP A 71 7.69 3.31 -14.10
N VAL A 72 8.04 2.91 -12.89
CA VAL A 72 8.46 3.76 -11.78
C VAL A 72 9.95 3.60 -11.58
N ILE A 73 10.69 4.64 -11.94
CA ILE A 73 12.15 4.69 -11.80
C ILE A 73 12.45 5.44 -10.51
N THR A 74 12.98 4.74 -9.50
CA THR A 74 13.36 5.35 -8.22
C THR A 74 14.88 5.48 -8.15
N THR A 75 15.38 6.70 -8.05
CA THR A 75 16.82 6.98 -7.90
C THR A 75 17.14 7.22 -6.43
N TYR A 76 18.08 6.43 -5.90
CA TYR A 76 18.63 6.58 -4.57
C TYR A 76 20.01 7.21 -4.68
N HIS A 77 20.20 8.42 -4.18
CA HIS A 77 21.47 9.14 -4.24
C HIS A 77 21.93 9.61 -2.85
N TYR A 78 23.20 9.34 -2.55
CA TYR A 78 23.84 9.66 -1.29
C TYR A 78 24.97 10.67 -1.53
N GLN A 79 24.85 11.84 -0.91
CA GLN A 79 25.97 12.77 -0.86
C GLN A 79 26.94 12.32 0.23
N GLN A 80 28.22 12.26 -0.11
CA GLN A 80 29.23 11.68 0.75
C GLN A 80 30.45 12.61 0.90
N THR A 81 31.05 12.60 2.08
CA THR A 81 32.35 13.23 2.34
C THR A 81 33.36 12.18 2.76
N ASN A 82 34.49 12.16 2.07
CA ASN A 82 35.62 11.30 2.40
C ASN A 82 36.64 12.06 3.25
N PHE A 83 37.00 11.50 4.40
CA PHE A 83 37.92 12.11 5.35
C PHE A 83 39.34 11.51 5.33
N ASN A 84 39.65 10.72 4.31
CA ASN A 84 40.97 10.14 4.08
C ASN A 84 41.54 10.64 2.74
N GLU A 85 42.51 11.55 2.80
CA GLU A 85 43.16 12.12 1.61
C GLU A 85 43.85 11.07 0.73
N ASN A 86 44.18 9.89 1.29
CA ASN A 86 44.91 8.82 0.61
C ASN A 86 44.01 7.69 0.08
N ASN A 87 42.72 7.66 0.44
CA ASN A 87 41.78 6.63 0.00
C ASN A 87 40.41 7.24 -0.28
N GLN A 88 39.98 7.20 -1.54
CA GLN A 88 38.74 7.82 -2.03
C GLN A 88 37.64 6.79 -2.33
N ASN A 89 37.66 5.64 -1.66
CA ASN A 89 36.62 4.63 -1.83
C ASN A 89 35.23 5.20 -1.44
N PRO A 90 34.16 4.82 -2.15
CA PRO A 90 32.82 5.31 -1.89
C PRO A 90 32.26 4.76 -0.57
N LEU A 91 31.15 5.32 -0.11
CA LEU A 91 30.31 4.77 0.94
C LEU A 91 29.87 3.35 0.58
N LEU A 92 29.66 2.50 1.59
CA LEU A 92 28.98 1.21 1.44
C LEU A 92 27.50 1.37 1.80
N LEU A 93 26.63 1.10 0.84
CA LEU A 93 25.18 1.05 1.04
C LEU A 93 24.73 -0.40 1.23
N ALA A 94 23.87 -0.65 2.21
CA ALA A 94 23.34 -1.99 2.48
C ALA A 94 21.94 -2.15 1.85
N LEU A 95 21.90 -2.63 0.61
CA LEU A 95 20.66 -2.77 -0.16
C LEU A 95 19.77 -3.86 0.45
N MET A 96 18.49 -3.53 0.63
CA MET A 96 17.42 -4.45 1.04
C MET A 96 16.97 -5.33 -0.13
N PRO A 97 16.27 -6.46 0.13
CA PRO A 97 15.79 -7.35 -0.94
C PRO A 97 15.06 -6.69 -2.10
N HIS A 98 14.09 -5.81 -1.82
CA HIS A 98 13.39 -5.09 -2.88
C HIS A 98 14.34 -4.20 -3.71
N HIS A 99 15.36 -3.58 -3.12
CA HIS A 99 16.31 -2.76 -3.89
C HIS A 99 17.06 -3.56 -4.95
N TYR A 100 17.74 -4.64 -4.58
CA TYR A 100 18.62 -5.35 -5.51
C TYR A 100 17.87 -6.31 -6.45
N LYS A 101 16.59 -6.61 -6.19
CA LYS A 101 15.76 -7.42 -7.08
C LYS A 101 15.26 -6.61 -8.27
N TYR A 102 15.01 -5.33 -8.05
CA TYR A 102 14.49 -4.40 -9.05
C TYR A 102 15.57 -3.44 -9.57
N SER A 103 16.84 -3.82 -9.51
CA SER A 103 17.98 -3.00 -9.93
C SER A 103 19.02 -3.82 -10.66
N ASP A 104 19.63 -3.25 -11.70
CA ASP A 104 20.79 -3.81 -12.40
C ASP A 104 22.14 -3.50 -11.70
N VAL A 105 22.10 -2.95 -10.48
CA VAL A 105 23.30 -2.53 -9.77
C VAL A 105 24.20 -3.73 -9.40
N ASN A 106 25.49 -3.59 -9.65
CA ASN A 106 26.47 -4.58 -9.22
C ASN A 106 26.72 -4.44 -7.72
N VAL A 107 26.45 -5.49 -6.96
CA VAL A 107 26.77 -5.57 -5.54
C VAL A 107 28.08 -6.32 -5.30
N THR A 108 28.70 -6.06 -4.17
CA THR A 108 29.87 -6.80 -3.68
C THR A 108 29.48 -8.20 -3.21
N THR A 109 30.48 -9.03 -2.88
CA THR A 109 30.25 -10.36 -2.29
C THR A 109 29.90 -10.33 -0.80
N TYR A 110 29.93 -9.17 -0.16
CA TYR A 110 29.69 -9.02 1.28
C TYR A 110 28.22 -8.74 1.56
N THR A 111 27.71 -9.34 2.62
CA THR A 111 26.28 -9.29 2.97
C THR A 111 26.06 -9.26 4.47
N TYR A 112 24.85 -8.87 4.91
CA TYR A 112 24.40 -9.02 6.28
C TYR A 112 23.05 -9.73 6.32
N ARG A 113 22.93 -10.77 7.14
CA ARG A 113 21.61 -11.35 7.44
C ARG A 113 20.91 -10.48 8.47
N THR A 114 19.68 -10.07 8.17
CA THR A 114 18.82 -9.28 9.07
C THR A 114 17.42 -9.90 9.16
N VAL A 115 16.53 -9.29 9.94
CA VAL A 115 15.11 -9.68 10.00
C VAL A 115 14.32 -9.40 8.70
N ARG A 116 14.93 -8.65 7.77
CA ARG A 116 14.37 -8.26 6.47
C ARG A 116 14.99 -9.02 5.29
N GLY A 117 15.59 -10.18 5.54
CA GLY A 117 16.35 -10.87 4.49
C GLY A 117 17.85 -10.61 4.56
N THR A 118 18.53 -10.93 3.47
CA THR A 118 19.97 -10.69 3.30
C THR A 118 20.18 -9.33 2.67
N LEU A 119 20.81 -8.41 3.39
CA LEU A 119 21.28 -7.15 2.82
C LEU A 119 22.52 -7.39 1.97
N LYS A 120 22.58 -6.81 0.78
CA LYS A 120 23.74 -6.88 -0.12
C LYS A 120 24.46 -5.54 -0.16
N LEU A 121 25.79 -5.55 -0.11
CA LEU A 121 26.54 -4.29 -0.06
C LEU A 121 26.87 -3.76 -1.45
N LEU A 122 26.56 -2.49 -1.66
CA LEU A 122 26.90 -1.69 -2.84
C LEU A 122 28.03 -0.72 -2.48
N ASP A 123 29.10 -0.73 -3.26
CA ASP A 123 30.22 0.22 -3.20
C ASP A 123 30.04 1.36 -4.21
N ASN A 124 28.87 1.98 -4.17
CA ASN A 124 28.51 3.15 -4.97
C ASN A 124 27.57 4.02 -4.13
N ASN A 125 27.50 5.31 -4.44
CA ASN A 125 26.64 6.26 -3.74
C ASN A 125 25.33 6.53 -4.47
N THR A 126 25.09 5.84 -5.59
CA THR A 126 23.84 5.94 -6.35
C THR A 126 23.45 4.61 -6.95
N PHE A 127 22.15 4.33 -7.00
CA PHE A 127 21.55 3.24 -7.76
C PHE A 127 20.09 3.58 -8.08
N GLU A 128 19.50 2.83 -9.01
CA GLU A 128 18.11 2.98 -9.42
C GLU A 128 17.37 1.66 -9.22
N THR A 129 16.09 1.73 -8.87
CA THR A 129 15.15 0.62 -9.02
C THR A 129 14.12 0.93 -10.09
N ILE A 130 13.61 -0.10 -10.76
CA ILE A 130 12.55 0.01 -11.76
C ILE A 130 11.42 -0.97 -11.39
N LEU A 131 10.22 -0.44 -11.17
CA LEU A 131 9.02 -1.20 -10.86
C LEU A 131 7.91 -0.84 -11.85
N SER A 132 7.23 -1.83 -12.42
CA SER A 132 6.13 -1.57 -13.35
C SER A 132 4.82 -1.34 -12.62
N PHE A 133 4.06 -0.33 -13.06
CA PHE A 133 2.69 -0.07 -12.63
C PHE A 133 1.71 -0.76 -13.56
N SER A 134 1.01 -1.77 -13.05
CA SER A 134 0.02 -2.54 -13.82
C SER A 134 -1.40 -1.97 -13.76
N GLY A 135 -1.57 -0.78 -13.18
CA GLY A 135 -2.85 -0.09 -13.07
C GLY A 135 -3.80 -0.63 -12.00
N VAL A 136 -4.65 0.28 -11.48
CA VAL A 136 -5.66 0.02 -10.43
C VAL A 136 -6.96 0.75 -10.74
N LEU A 137 -8.10 0.17 -10.37
CA LEU A 137 -9.43 0.70 -10.64
C LEU A 137 -10.25 0.91 -9.36
N PRO A 138 -11.21 1.87 -9.36
CA PRO A 138 -12.07 2.07 -8.20
C PRO A 138 -13.16 0.98 -8.10
N GLY A 139 -13.25 0.08 -9.07
CA GLY A 139 -14.20 -1.02 -9.06
C GLY A 139 -14.02 -1.86 -10.32
N PHE A 140 -14.88 -2.85 -10.47
CA PHE A 140 -14.84 -3.70 -11.66
C PHE A 140 -15.76 -3.19 -12.78
N THR A 141 -15.79 -3.86 -13.94
CA THR A 141 -16.90 -3.79 -14.91
C THR A 141 -17.95 -4.85 -14.54
N LEU A 142 -19.20 -4.68 -14.99
CA LEU A 142 -20.26 -5.68 -14.77
C LEU A 142 -19.83 -7.10 -15.18
N PRO A 143 -20.03 -8.10 -14.31
CA PRO A 143 -19.77 -9.49 -14.64
C PRO A 143 -20.66 -10.00 -15.79
N GLU A 144 -20.12 -10.93 -16.58
CA GLU A 144 -20.78 -11.50 -17.76
C GLU A 144 -20.90 -13.04 -17.68
N ASN A 145 -20.49 -13.65 -16.55
CA ASN A 145 -20.58 -15.10 -16.36
C ASN A 145 -22.03 -15.59 -16.12
N ASP A 146 -22.29 -16.84 -16.48
CA ASP A 146 -23.64 -17.45 -16.44
C ASP A 146 -24.26 -17.51 -15.02
N ALA A 147 -23.44 -17.50 -13.97
CA ALA A 147 -23.91 -17.59 -12.58
C ALA A 147 -24.27 -16.22 -11.98
N PHE A 148 -23.89 -15.13 -12.64
CA PHE A 148 -24.18 -13.77 -12.20
C PHE A 148 -25.65 -13.37 -12.48
N SER A 149 -26.23 -12.56 -11.60
CA SER A 149 -27.59 -12.04 -11.77
C SER A 149 -27.71 -10.59 -11.31
N ASP A 150 -28.01 -9.70 -12.26
CA ASP A 150 -28.37 -8.30 -11.99
C ASP A 150 -29.49 -8.21 -10.95
N THR A 151 -30.51 -9.07 -11.04
CA THR A 151 -31.65 -9.05 -10.11
C THR A 151 -31.20 -9.33 -8.67
N THR A 152 -30.30 -10.30 -8.49
CA THR A 152 -29.74 -10.62 -7.17
C THR A 152 -28.89 -9.47 -6.64
N LEU A 153 -28.00 -8.92 -7.47
CA LEU A 153 -27.15 -7.81 -7.07
C LEU A 153 -27.96 -6.56 -6.70
N VAL A 154 -29.00 -6.23 -7.47
CA VAL A 154 -29.95 -5.15 -7.14
C VAL A 154 -30.63 -5.43 -5.79
N SER A 155 -31.06 -6.66 -5.51
CA SER A 155 -31.64 -7.00 -4.21
C SER A 155 -30.65 -6.83 -3.05
N TYR A 156 -29.36 -7.08 -3.25
CA TYR A 156 -28.34 -6.83 -2.23
C TYR A 156 -28.07 -5.33 -2.03
N LEU A 157 -28.11 -4.54 -3.11
CA LEU A 157 -28.04 -3.07 -3.02
C LEU A 157 -29.26 -2.49 -2.29
N GLU A 158 -30.46 -2.98 -2.59
CA GLU A 158 -31.67 -2.59 -1.86
C GLU A 158 -31.59 -2.94 -0.37
N GLY A 159 -31.01 -4.10 -0.03
CA GLY A 159 -30.73 -4.49 1.36
C GLY A 159 -29.76 -3.52 2.03
N LEU A 160 -28.58 -3.29 1.43
CA LEU A 160 -27.60 -2.31 1.92
C LEU A 160 -28.22 -0.93 2.13
N ASN A 161 -29.06 -0.49 1.20
CA ASN A 161 -29.73 0.80 1.30
C ASN A 161 -30.80 0.84 2.41
N GLN A 162 -31.43 -0.29 2.74
CA GLN A 162 -32.37 -0.35 3.87
C GLN A 162 -31.64 -0.40 5.20
N ASP A 163 -30.52 -1.13 5.26
CA ASP A 163 -29.73 -1.34 6.48
C ASP A 163 -28.95 -0.09 6.87
N ILE A 164 -28.61 0.77 5.91
CA ILE A 164 -27.95 2.05 6.20
C ILE A 164 -28.99 3.12 6.54
N ASP A 165 -29.20 3.36 7.83
CA ASP A 165 -29.98 4.49 8.34
C ASP A 165 -29.06 5.60 8.84
N ILE A 166 -29.01 6.72 8.12
CA ILE A 166 -28.21 7.90 8.52
C ILE A 166 -28.68 8.54 9.83
N THR A 167 -29.84 8.13 10.35
CA THR A 167 -30.39 8.61 11.62
C THR A 167 -30.17 7.64 12.78
N ASP A 168 -29.57 6.47 12.54
CA ASP A 168 -29.23 5.51 13.58
C ASP A 168 -27.82 5.76 14.13
N ASP A 169 -27.72 6.16 15.40
CA ASP A 169 -26.45 6.44 16.07
C ASP A 169 -25.71 5.15 16.50
N GLU A 170 -26.35 3.97 16.43
CA GLU A 170 -25.74 2.67 16.76
C GLU A 170 -25.06 2.00 15.54
N ASP A 171 -25.29 2.50 14.32
CA ASP A 171 -24.69 1.98 13.09
C ASP A 171 -23.26 2.50 12.87
N PHE A 172 -22.41 1.67 12.28
CA PHE A 172 -21.02 2.03 11.94
C PHE A 172 -20.90 3.29 11.09
N ILE A 173 -21.92 3.59 10.27
CA ILE A 173 -21.97 4.80 9.45
C ILE A 173 -22.08 6.10 10.26
N ASN A 174 -22.47 6.00 11.54
CA ASN A 174 -22.53 7.11 12.49
C ASN A 174 -21.56 6.95 13.66
N ALA A 175 -20.67 5.96 13.62
CA ALA A 175 -19.66 5.75 14.66
C ALA A 175 -18.90 7.05 15.01
N GLU A 176 -18.71 7.29 16.30
CA GLU A 176 -17.95 8.46 16.81
C GLU A 176 -16.47 8.41 16.41
N GLY A 177 -15.92 7.20 16.25
CA GLY A 177 -14.52 6.96 15.91
C GLY A 177 -14.25 7.14 14.41
N PRO A 178 -13.23 7.94 14.01
CA PRO A 178 -12.99 8.25 12.60
C PRO A 178 -12.60 7.02 11.77
N TYR A 179 -11.84 6.09 12.33
CA TYR A 179 -11.48 4.85 11.64
C TYR A 179 -12.71 4.00 11.31
N TRP A 180 -13.56 3.71 12.29
CA TRP A 180 -14.75 2.89 12.08
C TRP A 180 -15.76 3.55 11.15
N ASN A 181 -15.95 4.86 11.29
CA ASN A 181 -16.85 5.63 10.44
C ASN A 181 -16.38 5.65 8.98
N SER A 182 -15.09 5.93 8.76
CA SER A 182 -14.51 5.96 7.41
C SER A 182 -14.45 4.57 6.77
N LYS A 183 -14.19 3.51 7.53
CA LYS A 183 -14.27 2.14 7.03
C LYS A 183 -15.69 1.80 6.53
N ALA A 184 -16.71 2.24 7.25
CA ALA A 184 -18.12 1.95 6.94
C ALA A 184 -18.62 2.57 5.62
N ILE A 185 -17.97 3.62 5.12
CA ILE A 185 -18.37 4.29 3.88
C ILE A 185 -17.74 3.68 2.62
N TYR A 186 -16.80 2.74 2.77
CA TYR A 186 -16.20 2.07 1.62
C TYR A 186 -17.21 1.22 0.81
N PRO A 187 -18.06 0.37 1.43
CA PRO A 187 -19.09 -0.37 0.69
C PRO A 187 -20.14 0.55 0.04
N LEU A 188 -20.44 1.71 0.62
CA LEU A 188 -21.31 2.72 0.01
C LEU A 188 -20.72 3.28 -1.27
N SER A 189 -19.42 3.59 -1.25
CA SER A 189 -18.69 4.09 -2.42
C SER A 189 -18.76 3.07 -3.57
N GLN A 190 -18.57 1.80 -3.27
CA GLN A 190 -18.75 0.70 -4.23
C GLN A 190 -20.18 0.58 -4.74
N ALA A 191 -21.18 0.73 -3.86
CA ALA A 191 -22.59 0.66 -4.23
C ALA A 191 -23.00 1.75 -5.24
N ILE A 192 -22.39 2.94 -5.19
CA ILE A 192 -22.61 4.00 -6.20
C ILE A 192 -22.13 3.53 -7.58
N ILE A 193 -20.89 3.02 -7.67
CA ILE A 193 -20.29 2.52 -8.92
C ILE A 193 -21.14 1.39 -9.50
N ILE A 194 -21.52 0.41 -8.67
CA ILE A 194 -22.33 -0.73 -9.11
C ILE A 194 -23.72 -0.28 -9.57
N SER A 195 -24.36 0.64 -8.83
CA SER A 195 -25.70 1.14 -9.17
C SER A 195 -25.70 1.92 -10.49
N ASP A 196 -24.62 2.66 -10.78
CA ASP A 196 -24.46 3.36 -12.05
C ASP A 196 -24.38 2.39 -13.22
N GLN A 197 -23.51 1.39 -13.15
CA GLN A 197 -23.35 0.40 -14.20
C GLN A 197 -24.64 -0.41 -14.45
N LEU A 198 -25.41 -0.72 -13.41
CA LEU A 198 -26.72 -1.39 -13.52
C LEU A 198 -27.86 -0.47 -14.00
N GLY A 199 -27.61 0.83 -14.18
CA GLY A 199 -28.62 1.82 -14.52
C GLY A 199 -29.66 2.08 -13.42
N GLN A 200 -29.36 1.73 -12.17
CA GLN A 200 -30.23 1.91 -11.00
C GLN A 200 -30.15 3.34 -10.46
N ASN A 201 -30.62 4.29 -11.27
CA ASN A 201 -30.50 5.73 -10.99
C ASN A 201 -31.09 6.17 -9.63
N ALA A 202 -32.16 5.51 -9.17
CA ALA A 202 -32.77 5.82 -7.87
C ALA A 202 -31.85 5.40 -6.71
N LEU A 203 -31.37 4.15 -6.71
CA LEU A 203 -30.41 3.66 -5.71
C LEU A 203 -29.12 4.46 -5.74
N LYS A 204 -28.59 4.75 -6.94
CA LYS A 204 -27.40 5.60 -7.10
C LYS A 204 -27.58 6.95 -6.40
N ALA A 205 -28.71 7.63 -6.63
CA ALA A 205 -28.97 8.93 -6.01
C ALA A 205 -29.09 8.84 -4.48
N GLU A 206 -29.68 7.78 -3.95
CA GLU A 206 -29.79 7.56 -2.50
C GLU A 206 -28.42 7.28 -1.87
N PHE A 207 -27.57 6.46 -2.50
CA PHE A 207 -26.21 6.20 -2.01
C PHE A 207 -25.33 7.45 -2.08
N ILE A 208 -25.41 8.25 -3.15
CA ILE A 208 -24.70 9.55 -3.24
C ILE A 208 -25.13 10.45 -2.08
N ALA A 209 -26.44 10.58 -1.83
CA ALA A 209 -26.94 11.43 -0.74
C ALA A 209 -26.46 10.96 0.64
N LYS A 210 -26.46 9.65 0.89
CA LYS A 210 -25.97 9.06 2.16
C LYS A 210 -24.47 9.25 2.33
N LEU A 211 -23.68 8.94 1.29
CA LEU A 211 -22.23 9.08 1.33
C LEU A 211 -21.83 10.55 1.54
N ARG A 212 -22.47 11.46 0.80
CA ARG A 212 -22.25 12.89 0.96
C ARG A 212 -22.57 13.36 2.37
N TYR A 213 -23.70 12.96 2.95
CA TYR A 213 -24.07 13.33 4.31
C TYR A 213 -22.97 13.00 5.33
N VAL A 214 -22.43 11.77 5.29
CA VAL A 214 -21.41 11.31 6.24
C VAL A 214 -20.08 12.05 6.05
N ILE A 215 -19.70 12.30 4.80
CA ILE A 215 -18.46 13.02 4.49
C ILE A 215 -18.58 14.49 4.88
N GLU A 216 -19.72 15.14 4.59
CA GLU A 216 -19.96 16.55 4.96
C GLU A 216 -19.93 16.78 6.47
N ASP A 217 -20.36 15.79 7.27
CA ASP A 217 -20.30 15.81 8.73
C ASP A 217 -18.85 15.99 9.21
N TRP A 218 -17.92 15.14 8.74
CA TRP A 218 -16.49 15.31 9.05
C TRP A 218 -15.90 16.61 8.50
N TYR A 219 -16.43 17.07 7.38
CA TYR A 219 -15.82 18.14 6.58
C TYR A 219 -16.31 19.53 6.97
N THR A 220 -17.32 19.62 7.83
CA THR A 220 -17.94 20.88 8.22
C THR A 220 -18.00 21.00 9.72
N TYR A 221 -17.25 21.93 10.28
CA TYR A 221 -17.36 22.24 11.70
C TYR A 221 -18.55 23.18 11.98
N SER A 222 -19.57 22.67 12.67
CA SER A 222 -20.82 23.37 12.95
C SER A 222 -20.85 24.07 14.33
N GLY A 223 -19.86 23.84 15.20
CA GLY A 223 -19.69 24.54 16.47
C GLY A 223 -19.42 23.62 17.67
N GLN A 224 -19.62 24.14 18.89
CA GLN A 224 -19.19 23.45 20.12
C GLN A 224 -19.91 22.13 20.44
N SER A 225 -21.05 21.87 19.80
CA SER A 225 -21.81 20.62 19.96
C SER A 225 -21.54 19.61 18.85
N ASP A 226 -20.58 19.92 17.98
CA ASP A 226 -20.16 19.04 16.91
C ASP A 226 -19.12 18.05 17.44
N ASP A 227 -19.36 16.76 17.22
CA ASP A 227 -18.53 15.68 17.72
C ASP A 227 -17.62 15.09 16.63
N LYS A 228 -17.84 15.42 15.35
CA LYS A 228 -17.04 14.93 14.20
C LYS A 228 -16.46 16.11 13.43
N PHE A 229 -15.20 16.45 13.73
CA PHE A 229 -14.53 17.52 13.02
C PHE A 229 -13.03 17.30 12.96
N LEU A 230 -12.40 18.01 12.02
CA LEU A 230 -10.97 18.00 11.79
C LEU A 230 -10.30 19.22 12.44
N PHE A 231 -9.11 19.01 13.01
CA PHE A 231 -8.23 20.08 13.48
C PHE A 231 -6.90 20.00 12.75
N TYR A 232 -6.41 21.13 12.23
CA TYR A 232 -5.08 21.17 11.65
C TYR A 232 -4.04 21.71 12.65
N ASN A 233 -3.01 20.91 12.92
CA ASN A 233 -1.89 21.25 13.78
C ASN A 233 -0.75 21.87 12.98
N TYR A 234 -0.64 23.19 13.03
CA TYR A 234 0.44 23.93 12.37
C TYR A 234 1.86 23.64 12.87
N GLN A 235 2.02 23.09 14.09
CA GLN A 235 3.36 22.83 14.63
C GLN A 235 3.95 21.53 14.07
N TRP A 236 3.10 20.55 13.81
CA TRP A 236 3.46 19.26 13.24
C TRP A 236 3.15 19.14 11.73
N GLY A 237 2.39 20.09 11.17
CA GLY A 237 1.96 20.08 9.77
C GLY A 237 0.98 18.93 9.46
N THR A 238 -0.01 18.68 10.33
CA THR A 238 -0.85 17.47 10.25
C THR A 238 -2.28 17.66 10.74
N THR A 239 -3.22 16.86 10.24
CA THR A 239 -4.64 16.88 10.57
C THR A 239 -5.00 15.85 11.63
N TYR A 240 -5.80 16.24 12.62
CA TYR A 240 -6.34 15.40 13.69
C TYR A 240 -7.85 15.31 13.61
N TYR A 241 -8.38 14.23 14.16
CA TYR A 241 -9.80 14.06 14.41
C TYR A 241 -10.17 14.54 15.82
N SER A 242 -11.44 14.92 15.98
CA SER A 242 -12.06 15.22 17.28
C SER A 242 -12.04 14.03 18.26
N ASN A 243 -11.91 12.81 17.74
CA ASN A 243 -11.76 11.55 18.48
C ASN A 243 -10.36 10.96 18.23
N ASN A 244 -9.75 10.37 19.28
CA ASN A 244 -8.38 9.83 19.28
C ASN A 244 -8.32 8.30 19.21
N ASP A 245 -9.29 7.65 18.60
CA ASP A 245 -9.25 6.21 18.36
C ASP A 245 -7.96 5.81 17.65
N PHE A 246 -7.38 4.70 18.11
CA PHE A 246 -6.10 4.15 17.66
C PHE A 246 -4.91 5.13 17.71
N GLY A 247 -5.01 6.20 18.49
CA GLY A 247 -3.92 7.17 18.63
C GLY A 247 -3.76 8.10 17.44
N THR A 248 -4.78 8.22 16.58
CA THR A 248 -4.77 9.13 15.42
C THR A 248 -4.31 10.55 15.77
N ALA A 249 -4.82 11.17 16.85
CA ALA A 249 -4.37 12.50 17.26
C ALA A 249 -3.13 12.50 18.18
N SER A 250 -3.05 11.60 19.16
CA SER A 250 -2.01 11.63 20.20
C SER A 250 -0.67 11.06 19.75
N GLU A 251 -0.72 10.11 18.81
CA GLU A 251 0.43 9.32 18.34
C GLU A 251 0.72 9.53 16.85
N LEU A 252 -0.15 10.29 16.13
CA LEU A 252 -0.10 10.46 14.68
C LEU A 252 -0.15 9.11 13.95
N SER A 253 -0.91 8.18 14.51
CA SER A 253 -1.00 6.81 14.03
C SER A 253 -2.10 6.66 12.99
N ASP A 254 -1.89 5.80 12.00
CA ASP A 254 -2.96 5.29 11.13
C ASP A 254 -3.69 6.35 10.28
N HIS A 255 -3.03 7.49 10.02
CA HIS A 255 -3.56 8.55 9.17
C HIS A 255 -3.80 8.04 7.74
N SER A 256 -2.84 7.37 7.11
CA SER A 256 -3.03 6.80 5.77
C SER A 256 -4.21 5.83 5.70
N PHE A 257 -4.45 5.04 6.75
CA PHE A 257 -5.59 4.11 6.80
C PHE A 257 -6.91 4.88 6.85
N THR A 258 -7.05 5.76 7.85
CA THR A 258 -8.30 6.49 8.11
C THR A 258 -8.60 7.52 7.01
N HIS A 259 -7.60 8.32 6.64
CA HIS A 259 -7.70 9.33 5.58
C HIS A 259 -7.92 8.64 4.24
N GLY A 260 -7.26 7.50 4.00
CA GLY A 260 -7.39 6.72 2.77
C GLY A 260 -8.84 6.35 2.48
N TYR A 261 -9.62 5.91 3.48
CA TYR A 261 -11.05 5.64 3.30
C TYR A 261 -11.86 6.91 2.96
N LEU A 262 -11.63 8.03 3.66
CA LEU A 262 -12.32 9.30 3.40
C LEU A 262 -11.98 9.87 2.02
N VAL A 263 -10.71 9.83 1.63
CA VAL A 263 -10.22 10.28 0.31
C VAL A 263 -10.76 9.36 -0.78
N TYR A 264 -10.80 8.04 -0.55
CA TYR A 264 -11.36 7.09 -1.51
C TYR A 264 -12.84 7.40 -1.79
N ALA A 265 -13.63 7.54 -0.72
CA ALA A 265 -15.05 7.87 -0.85
C ALA A 265 -15.29 9.25 -1.48
N SER A 266 -14.44 10.23 -1.16
CA SER A 266 -14.46 11.55 -1.79
C SER A 266 -14.11 11.48 -3.27
N SER A 267 -13.18 10.62 -3.68
CA SER A 267 -12.87 10.39 -5.09
C SER A 267 -14.09 9.84 -5.83
N VAL A 268 -14.83 8.90 -5.24
CA VAL A 268 -16.06 8.39 -5.82
C VAL A 268 -17.14 9.48 -5.89
N LEU A 269 -17.33 10.30 -4.85
CA LEU A 269 -18.27 11.42 -4.93
C LEU A 269 -17.89 12.41 -6.03
N ALA A 270 -16.62 12.78 -6.16
CA ALA A 270 -16.16 13.68 -7.22
C ALA A 270 -16.48 13.17 -8.63
N MET A 271 -16.59 11.84 -8.82
CA MET A 271 -17.00 11.23 -10.09
C MET A 271 -18.49 11.45 -10.42
N TYR A 272 -19.36 11.51 -9.40
CA TYR A 272 -20.83 11.48 -9.58
C TYR A 272 -21.57 12.73 -9.08
N ASP A 273 -20.89 13.60 -8.32
CA ASP A 273 -21.41 14.83 -7.73
C ASP A 273 -20.39 15.96 -7.86
N GLN A 274 -20.49 16.70 -8.97
CA GLN A 274 -19.62 17.85 -9.24
C GLN A 274 -19.71 18.95 -8.16
N SER A 275 -20.87 19.11 -7.51
CA SER A 275 -21.01 20.13 -6.47
C SER A 275 -20.22 19.77 -5.21
N PHE A 276 -20.10 18.48 -4.89
CA PHE A 276 -19.24 18.03 -3.79
C PHE A 276 -17.78 18.40 -4.06
N LEU A 277 -17.32 18.19 -5.29
CA LEU A 277 -15.97 18.57 -5.69
C LEU A 277 -15.75 20.09 -5.58
N GLU A 278 -16.73 20.90 -6.00
CA GLU A 278 -16.66 22.36 -5.87
C GLU A 278 -16.61 22.82 -4.40
N ASP A 279 -17.37 22.16 -3.52
CA ASP A 279 -17.50 22.55 -2.12
C ASP A 279 -16.31 22.10 -1.25
N TYR A 280 -15.75 20.89 -1.50
CA TYR A 280 -14.85 20.22 -0.55
C TYR A 280 -13.47 19.84 -1.10
N LYS A 281 -13.13 20.17 -2.35
CA LYS A 281 -11.82 19.82 -2.96
C LYS A 281 -10.62 20.15 -2.05
N ASP A 282 -10.60 21.35 -1.47
CA ASP A 282 -9.47 21.80 -0.67
C ASP A 282 -9.32 21.01 0.63
N LEU A 283 -10.41 20.50 1.19
CA LEU A 283 -10.37 19.71 2.41
C LEU A 283 -9.96 18.26 2.15
N VAL A 284 -10.39 17.68 1.02
CA VAL A 284 -9.89 16.38 0.59
C VAL A 284 -8.39 16.47 0.29
N ASN A 285 -7.94 17.55 -0.35
CA ASN A 285 -6.52 17.83 -0.54
C ASN A 285 -5.78 17.95 0.80
N LEU A 286 -6.35 18.61 1.82
CA LEU A 286 -5.76 18.70 3.16
C LEU A 286 -5.53 17.31 3.78
N LEU A 287 -6.50 16.39 3.65
CA LEU A 287 -6.38 15.03 4.17
C LEU A 287 -5.39 14.18 3.37
N LEU A 288 -5.36 14.34 2.05
CA LEU A 288 -4.44 13.64 1.17
C LEU A 288 -2.99 14.10 1.39
N ASP A 289 -2.77 15.41 1.49
CA ASP A 289 -1.46 15.99 1.76
C ASP A 289 -0.95 15.62 3.16
N ASP A 290 -1.83 15.26 4.10
CA ASP A 290 -1.39 14.83 5.42
C ASP A 290 -0.56 13.53 5.40
N TYR A 291 -0.90 12.56 4.52
CA TYR A 291 -0.17 11.29 4.40
C TYR A 291 0.64 11.15 3.10
N MET A 292 0.25 11.84 2.03
CA MET A 292 0.76 11.71 0.66
C MET A 292 1.20 13.04 0.04
N TYR A 293 1.85 13.91 0.81
CA TYR A 293 2.34 15.16 0.24
C TYR A 293 3.50 14.90 -0.75
N PRO A 294 3.37 15.30 -2.04
CA PRO A 294 4.35 14.92 -3.05
C PRO A 294 5.56 15.86 -3.11
N TYR A 295 5.56 16.96 -2.34
CA TYR A 295 6.62 17.98 -2.40
C TYR A 295 7.57 17.91 -1.20
N LYS A 296 8.86 18.00 -1.47
CA LYS A 296 9.91 18.07 -0.44
C LYS A 296 10.10 19.50 0.08
N ASP A 297 10.70 19.60 1.26
CA ASP A 297 11.17 20.85 1.88
C ASP A 297 10.09 21.95 1.99
N GLN A 298 8.85 21.56 2.34
CA GLN A 298 7.75 22.49 2.61
C GLN A 298 7.38 22.46 4.09
N ASP A 299 6.91 23.59 4.61
CA ASP A 299 6.58 23.75 6.04
C ASP A 299 5.16 23.26 6.39
N ASP A 300 4.26 23.16 5.40
CA ASP A 300 2.84 22.83 5.63
C ASP A 300 2.61 21.33 5.85
N PHE A 301 3.37 20.46 5.16
CA PHE A 301 3.21 19.01 5.26
C PHE A 301 4.55 18.32 5.11
N GLU A 302 4.69 17.18 5.80
CA GLU A 302 5.84 16.30 5.66
C GLU A 302 5.72 15.50 4.35
N TYR A 303 6.80 15.46 3.58
CA TYR A 303 6.87 14.69 2.32
C TYR A 303 6.57 13.22 2.59
N LEU A 304 5.50 12.71 1.96
CA LEU A 304 5.03 11.32 2.07
C LEU A 304 5.08 10.78 3.51
N ARG A 305 4.51 11.50 4.47
CA ARG A 305 4.61 11.27 5.93
C ARG A 305 4.68 9.80 6.37
N ASN A 306 3.77 8.96 5.89
CA ASN A 306 3.67 7.57 6.32
C ASN A 306 4.70 6.67 5.65
N PHE A 307 5.21 7.05 4.48
CA PHE A 307 6.02 6.20 3.62
C PHE A 307 7.52 6.34 3.89
N ASP A 308 8.21 5.21 4.06
CA ASP A 308 9.67 5.18 4.14
C ASP A 308 10.23 4.71 2.77
N PRO A 309 10.84 5.61 1.97
CA PRO A 309 11.31 5.27 0.64
C PRO A 309 12.49 4.28 0.61
N TRP A 310 13.15 4.06 1.75
CA TRP A 310 14.22 3.07 1.88
C TRP A 310 13.72 1.71 2.39
N ALA A 311 12.76 1.70 3.31
CA ALA A 311 12.10 0.46 3.71
C ALA A 311 11.16 -0.07 2.61
N GLY A 312 10.71 0.82 1.73
CA GLY A 312 9.83 0.55 0.61
C GLY A 312 8.36 0.41 1.01
N HIS A 313 8.00 0.73 2.26
CA HIS A 313 6.63 0.58 2.78
C HIS A 313 6.31 1.66 3.80
N SER A 314 5.03 1.78 4.12
CA SER A 314 4.50 2.71 5.10
C SER A 314 4.77 2.24 6.53
N TRP A 315 4.84 3.20 7.46
CA TRP A 315 4.83 2.98 8.89
C TRP A 315 3.53 3.53 9.49
N ALA A 316 2.92 2.74 10.37
CA ALA A 316 1.62 3.05 10.95
C ALA A 316 1.72 4.09 12.07
N HIS A 317 2.70 3.96 12.98
CA HIS A 317 2.76 4.74 14.21
C HIS A 317 3.70 5.96 14.09
N GLY A 318 3.21 7.16 14.36
CA GLY A 318 3.96 8.40 14.07
C GLY A 318 5.30 8.58 14.78
N TYR A 319 5.48 8.02 16.00
CA TYR A 319 6.75 8.13 16.72
C TYR A 319 7.68 6.92 16.63
N GLY A 320 7.19 5.75 16.17
CA GLY A 320 7.94 4.49 16.20
C GLY A 320 8.59 4.12 17.55
N THR A 321 8.01 4.53 18.69
CA THR A 321 8.64 4.47 20.03
C THR A 321 8.53 3.09 20.72
N PHE A 322 8.76 2.02 19.98
CA PHE A 322 8.82 0.66 20.52
C PHE A 322 10.26 0.14 20.55
N ALA A 323 10.52 -0.91 21.33
CA ALA A 323 11.86 -1.50 21.41
C ALA A 323 12.30 -2.08 20.07
N GLU A 324 11.34 -2.50 19.26
CA GLU A 324 11.52 -3.06 17.92
C GLU A 324 11.40 -2.01 16.80
N GLY A 325 11.30 -0.72 17.14
CA GLY A 325 11.12 0.36 16.19
C GLY A 325 9.65 0.54 15.75
N ASN A 326 9.45 1.07 14.55
CA ASN A 326 8.10 1.28 14.01
C ASN A 326 7.49 -0.02 13.47
N ASN A 327 6.19 -0.02 13.13
CA ASN A 327 5.45 -1.19 12.65
C ASN A 327 4.44 -0.84 11.56
N LEU A 328 4.04 -1.86 10.79
CA LEU A 328 2.87 -1.84 9.93
C LEU A 328 2.16 -3.20 10.07
N GLU A 329 0.85 -3.18 10.28
CA GLU A 329 -0.01 -4.37 10.38
C GLU A 329 -0.78 -4.58 9.07
N SER A 330 -1.71 -3.68 8.74
CA SER A 330 -2.57 -3.79 7.56
C SER A 330 -1.90 -3.22 6.31
N THR A 331 -1.32 -4.09 5.50
CA THR A 331 -0.72 -3.69 4.22
C THR A 331 -1.75 -3.29 3.17
N SER A 332 -2.92 -3.92 3.18
CA SER A 332 -4.01 -3.60 2.26
C SER A 332 -4.66 -2.26 2.54
N GLU A 333 -4.71 -1.79 3.80
CA GLU A 333 -5.14 -0.42 4.11
C GLU A 333 -4.09 0.62 3.67
N ALA A 334 -2.79 0.30 3.78
CA ALA A 334 -1.73 1.14 3.20
C ALA A 334 -1.87 1.24 1.68
N LEU A 335 -2.04 0.11 0.98
CA LEU A 335 -2.30 0.08 -0.47
C LEU A 335 -3.58 0.83 -0.86
N ASN A 336 -4.65 0.71 -0.06
CA ASN A 336 -5.90 1.44 -0.29
C ASN A 336 -5.68 2.96 -0.21
N SER A 337 -4.78 3.44 0.65
CA SER A 337 -4.49 4.88 0.77
C SER A 337 -3.85 5.45 -0.51
N TRP A 338 -2.96 4.68 -1.16
CA TRP A 338 -2.41 5.06 -2.45
C TRP A 338 -3.45 4.95 -3.57
N ASN A 339 -4.27 3.89 -3.54
CA ASN A 339 -5.39 3.71 -4.46
C ASN A 339 -6.37 4.90 -4.39
N ALA A 340 -6.69 5.37 -3.18
CA ALA A 340 -7.50 6.55 -2.92
C ALA A 340 -6.87 7.82 -3.50
N GLY A 341 -5.59 8.05 -3.21
CA GLY A 341 -4.84 9.20 -3.73
C GLY A 341 -4.77 9.21 -5.26
N TYR A 342 -4.56 8.05 -5.87
CA TYR A 342 -4.55 7.88 -7.32
C TYR A 342 -5.90 8.27 -7.94
N HIS A 343 -7.02 7.72 -7.44
CA HIS A 343 -8.33 8.03 -7.98
C HIS A 343 -8.77 9.48 -7.75
N TRP A 344 -8.40 10.08 -6.61
CA TRP A 344 -8.62 11.50 -6.37
C TRP A 344 -7.81 12.37 -7.35
N ALA A 345 -6.55 12.00 -7.61
CA ALA A 345 -5.69 12.69 -8.54
C ALA A 345 -6.22 12.62 -9.99
N LEU A 346 -6.76 11.47 -10.42
CA LEU A 346 -7.44 11.35 -11.71
C LEU A 346 -8.69 12.23 -11.78
N ALA A 347 -9.54 12.21 -10.73
CA ALA A 347 -10.76 13.01 -10.69
C ALA A 347 -10.50 14.52 -10.69
N THR A 348 -9.34 14.94 -10.17
CA THR A 348 -8.94 16.36 -10.09
C THR A 348 -7.93 16.78 -11.14
N ASN A 349 -7.49 15.86 -12.01
CA ASN A 349 -6.45 16.03 -13.02
C ASN A 349 -5.14 16.60 -12.42
N ASP A 350 -4.67 15.96 -11.34
CA ASP A 350 -3.46 16.34 -10.60
C ASP A 350 -2.32 15.35 -10.88
N THR A 351 -1.42 15.72 -11.78
CA THR A 351 -0.29 14.87 -12.19
C THR A 351 0.66 14.55 -11.05
N ASP A 352 0.99 15.53 -10.20
CA ASP A 352 2.00 15.34 -9.14
C ASP A 352 1.50 14.36 -8.08
N ARG A 353 0.21 14.47 -7.68
CA ARG A 353 -0.40 13.51 -6.75
C ARG A 353 -0.62 12.13 -7.40
N ARG A 354 -0.97 12.08 -8.69
CA ARG A 354 -1.12 10.81 -9.41
C ARG A 354 0.20 10.04 -9.44
N ASP A 355 1.29 10.72 -9.79
CA ASP A 355 2.60 10.10 -9.92
C ASP A 355 3.16 9.68 -8.55
N ALA A 356 2.91 10.47 -7.49
CA ALA A 356 3.20 10.08 -6.12
C ALA A 356 2.42 8.83 -5.68
N ALA A 357 1.13 8.75 -6.05
CA ALA A 357 0.30 7.59 -5.74
C ALA A 357 0.77 6.32 -6.47
N ILE A 358 1.17 6.44 -7.74
CA ILE A 358 1.75 5.34 -8.51
C ILE A 358 3.06 4.88 -7.85
N TYR A 359 3.97 5.81 -7.53
CA TYR A 359 5.24 5.51 -6.87
C TYR A 359 5.05 4.77 -5.54
N GLY A 360 4.21 5.31 -4.66
CA GLY A 360 3.91 4.72 -3.36
C GLY A 360 3.27 3.33 -3.49
N PHE A 361 2.28 3.18 -4.38
CA PHE A 361 1.57 1.91 -4.57
C PHE A 361 2.50 0.78 -5.02
N VAL A 362 3.30 0.98 -6.08
CA VAL A 362 4.14 -0.10 -6.61
C VAL A 362 5.29 -0.45 -5.67
N THR A 363 5.85 0.57 -5.00
CA THR A 363 6.96 0.35 -4.07
C THR A 363 6.47 -0.37 -2.83
N GLU A 364 5.34 0.07 -2.24
CA GLU A 364 4.70 -0.60 -1.11
C GLU A 364 4.31 -2.04 -1.46
N LEU A 365 3.70 -2.28 -2.62
CA LEU A 365 3.37 -3.63 -3.09
C LEU A 365 4.61 -4.53 -3.20
N SER A 366 5.73 -4.00 -3.72
CA SER A 366 6.99 -4.74 -3.81
C SER A 366 7.51 -5.14 -2.43
N ALA A 367 7.47 -4.23 -1.45
CA ALA A 367 7.90 -4.51 -0.08
C ALA A 367 6.94 -5.48 0.64
N ILE A 368 5.65 -5.42 0.36
CA ILE A 368 4.65 -6.35 0.91
C ILE A 368 4.94 -7.78 0.43
N LYS A 369 5.13 -7.96 -0.89
CA LYS A 369 5.51 -9.26 -1.47
C LYS A 369 6.81 -9.80 -0.88
N GLU A 370 7.78 -8.93 -0.58
CA GLU A 370 9.05 -9.31 0.05
C GLU A 370 8.94 -9.65 1.54
N TYR A 371 8.24 -8.84 2.34
CA TYR A 371 8.39 -8.85 3.80
C TYR A 371 7.17 -9.38 4.56
N TRP A 372 5.98 -9.29 3.96
CA TRP A 372 4.74 -9.83 4.52
C TRP A 372 4.39 -11.20 3.98
N PHE A 373 4.79 -11.53 2.75
CA PHE A 373 4.45 -12.80 2.12
C PHE A 373 5.65 -13.62 1.62
N ASP A 374 6.87 -13.05 1.68
CA ASP A 374 8.13 -13.66 1.22
C ASP A 374 7.95 -14.46 -0.09
N TYR A 375 7.52 -13.78 -1.14
CA TYR A 375 7.11 -14.42 -2.41
C TYR A 375 8.18 -15.35 -3.01
N ASP A 376 9.46 -15.07 -2.74
CA ASP A 376 10.60 -15.86 -3.21
C ASP A 376 11.15 -16.86 -2.18
N ASP A 377 10.60 -16.92 -0.96
CA ASP A 377 11.03 -17.78 0.14
C ASP A 377 12.52 -17.58 0.51
N THR A 378 12.97 -16.31 0.56
CA THR A 378 14.39 -15.96 0.80
C THR A 378 14.62 -15.03 1.99
N ASN A 379 13.55 -14.43 2.53
CA ASN A 379 13.67 -13.36 3.53
C ASN A 379 13.43 -13.83 4.95
N TRP A 380 12.53 -14.78 5.18
CA TRP A 380 12.24 -15.28 6.52
C TRP A 380 13.26 -16.31 6.99
N ASP A 381 13.24 -16.57 8.30
CA ASP A 381 13.91 -17.76 8.82
C ASP A 381 13.19 -19.00 8.25
N PRO A 382 13.90 -20.03 7.75
CA PRO A 382 13.25 -21.21 7.19
C PRO A 382 12.27 -21.88 8.15
N ASP A 383 12.55 -21.88 9.46
CA ASP A 383 11.65 -22.47 10.45
C ASP A 383 10.33 -21.67 10.58
N TYR A 384 10.32 -20.38 10.23
CA TYR A 384 9.12 -19.55 10.17
C TYR A 384 8.31 -19.86 8.90
N GLY A 385 8.98 -19.90 7.74
CA GLY A 385 8.34 -20.19 6.45
C GLY A 385 7.78 -21.61 6.33
N ASP A 386 8.33 -22.58 7.08
CA ASP A 386 7.79 -23.94 7.17
C ASP A 386 6.42 -24.00 7.88
N TYR A 387 6.02 -22.95 8.61
CA TYR A 387 4.79 -22.91 9.42
C TYR A 387 3.70 -21.99 8.85
N VAL A 388 4.08 -20.85 8.27
CA VAL A 388 3.16 -19.80 7.81
C VAL A 388 3.66 -19.14 6.54
N ASP A 389 2.72 -18.62 5.76
CA ASP A 389 2.97 -17.89 4.51
C ASP A 389 2.67 -16.39 4.66
N VAL A 390 2.67 -15.88 5.89
CA VAL A 390 2.42 -14.46 6.17
C VAL A 390 3.13 -13.99 7.44
N ALA A 391 3.66 -12.77 7.43
CA ALA A 391 3.92 -11.99 8.64
C ALA A 391 2.73 -11.08 8.90
N GLY A 392 2.02 -11.28 10.02
CA GLY A 392 0.87 -10.44 10.38
C GLY A 392 1.25 -9.00 10.72
N MET A 393 2.44 -8.82 11.29
CA MET A 393 3.01 -7.50 11.55
C MET A 393 4.50 -7.49 11.25
N VAL A 394 4.96 -6.38 10.69
CA VAL A 394 6.35 -6.20 10.33
C VAL A 394 6.87 -4.94 11.02
N TRP A 395 7.97 -5.10 11.77
CA TRP A 395 8.58 -4.07 12.62
C TRP A 395 9.97 -3.74 12.12
N GLY A 396 10.56 -2.63 12.55
CA GLY A 396 11.98 -2.35 12.27
C GLY A 396 12.93 -3.50 12.71
N GLY A 397 12.65 -4.11 13.86
CA GLY A 397 13.51 -5.12 14.50
C GLY A 397 12.99 -6.56 14.50
N LYS A 398 11.79 -6.84 13.97
CA LYS A 398 11.19 -8.19 13.94
C LYS A 398 10.05 -8.30 12.89
N HIS A 399 9.48 -9.50 12.78
CA HIS A 399 8.17 -9.75 12.19
C HIS A 399 7.41 -10.71 13.12
N ASP A 400 6.08 -10.58 13.20
CA ASP A 400 5.21 -11.43 14.03
C ASP A 400 4.16 -12.14 13.18
N TYR A 401 3.82 -13.37 13.58
CA TYR A 401 2.57 -14.02 13.18
C TYR A 401 1.47 -13.69 14.20
N ALA A 402 1.05 -12.43 14.22
CA ALA A 402 0.03 -11.91 15.14
C ALA A 402 -0.61 -10.64 14.57
N THR A 403 -1.69 -10.21 15.20
CA THR A 403 -2.29 -8.88 15.07
C THR A 403 -2.30 -8.16 16.42
N TRP A 404 -2.57 -6.86 16.43
CA TRP A 404 -2.79 -6.06 17.64
C TRP A 404 -3.90 -6.60 18.54
N PHE A 405 -4.82 -7.39 17.98
CA PHE A 405 -6.00 -7.93 18.67
C PHE A 405 -6.01 -9.46 18.80
N GLY A 406 -4.97 -10.17 18.35
CA GLY A 406 -4.84 -11.60 18.62
C GLY A 406 -3.98 -12.38 17.61
N ALA A 407 -4.09 -13.70 17.65
CA ALA A 407 -3.33 -14.61 16.78
C ALA A 407 -4.23 -15.59 16.01
N ASN A 408 -5.45 -15.17 15.67
CA ASN A 408 -6.34 -15.99 14.84
C ASN A 408 -5.86 -15.92 13.38
N PRO A 409 -5.56 -17.05 12.71
CA PRO A 409 -5.10 -17.03 11.32
C PRO A 409 -6.03 -16.24 10.38
N THR A 410 -7.35 -16.36 10.53
CA THR A 410 -8.30 -15.60 9.70
C THR A 410 -8.08 -14.09 9.80
N PHE A 411 -7.71 -13.59 10.98
CA PHE A 411 -7.41 -12.17 11.18
C PHE A 411 -6.01 -11.80 10.69
N ILE A 412 -5.02 -12.67 10.91
CA ILE A 412 -3.64 -12.43 10.47
C ILE A 412 -3.54 -12.33 8.94
N TYR A 413 -4.21 -13.21 8.21
CA TYR A 413 -4.25 -13.15 6.74
C TYR A 413 -5.24 -12.07 6.27
N GLY A 414 -6.43 -12.01 6.87
CA GLY A 414 -7.49 -11.12 6.42
C GLY A 414 -7.18 -9.63 6.57
N ILE A 415 -6.35 -9.25 7.55
CA ILE A 415 -5.95 -7.85 7.74
C ILE A 415 -5.04 -7.35 6.61
N GLN A 416 -4.45 -8.26 5.82
CA GLN A 416 -3.66 -7.96 4.62
C GLN A 416 -4.50 -7.94 3.33
N TRP A 417 -5.80 -8.25 3.43
CA TRP A 417 -6.73 -8.43 2.31
C TRP A 417 -8.00 -7.57 2.45
N LEU A 418 -8.01 -6.63 3.40
CA LEU A 418 -9.12 -5.70 3.62
C LEU A 418 -8.65 -4.23 3.54
N PRO A 419 -9.46 -3.30 3.05
CA PRO A 419 -10.77 -3.51 2.44
C PRO A 419 -10.66 -4.25 1.11
N THR A 420 -11.70 -4.96 0.71
CA THR A 420 -11.70 -5.65 -0.58
C THR A 420 -11.88 -4.67 -1.73
N GLY A 421 -11.02 -4.74 -2.75
CA GLY A 421 -11.07 -3.86 -3.90
C GLY A 421 -10.24 -4.39 -5.06
N GLU A 422 -10.47 -3.86 -6.26
CA GLU A 422 -9.78 -4.32 -7.48
C GLU A 422 -8.26 -4.29 -7.33
N TYR A 423 -7.71 -3.31 -6.61
CA TYR A 423 -6.28 -3.16 -6.40
C TYR A 423 -5.60 -4.39 -5.76
N LEU A 424 -6.32 -5.23 -4.99
CA LEU A 424 -5.76 -6.46 -4.40
C LEU A 424 -5.47 -7.54 -5.46
N THR A 425 -6.01 -7.42 -6.67
CA THR A 425 -5.62 -8.29 -7.80
C THR A 425 -4.13 -8.14 -8.14
N SER A 426 -3.49 -7.05 -7.72
CA SER A 426 -2.04 -6.81 -7.86
C SER A 426 -1.15 -7.78 -7.04
N TYR A 427 -1.73 -8.61 -6.18
CA TYR A 427 -1.01 -9.72 -5.54
C TYR A 427 -0.72 -10.91 -6.48
N ALA A 428 -1.34 -10.93 -7.67
CA ALA A 428 -1.23 -11.99 -8.66
C ALA A 428 -1.14 -11.41 -10.08
N LEU A 429 -0.08 -10.65 -10.40
CA LEU A 429 0.08 -9.95 -11.69
C LEU A 429 0.45 -10.85 -12.87
N ASP A 430 0.94 -12.06 -12.58
CA ASP A 430 1.33 -13.07 -13.55
C ASP A 430 1.13 -14.49 -13.00
N ASP A 431 1.41 -15.50 -13.81
CA ASP A 431 1.30 -16.92 -13.45
C ASP A 431 2.13 -17.29 -12.20
N GLN A 432 3.32 -16.72 -12.02
CA GLN A 432 4.18 -17.02 -10.88
C GLN A 432 3.55 -16.47 -9.60
N GLU A 433 3.14 -15.21 -9.61
CA GLU A 433 2.49 -14.57 -8.48
C GLU A 433 1.13 -15.18 -8.17
N TYR A 434 0.33 -15.53 -9.19
CA TYR A 434 -0.92 -16.28 -9.03
C TYR A 434 -0.69 -17.60 -8.30
N ASN A 435 0.33 -18.35 -8.68
CA ASN A 435 0.66 -19.62 -8.03
C ASN A 435 1.13 -19.40 -6.58
N LYS A 436 1.91 -18.36 -6.30
CA LYS A 436 2.35 -18.02 -4.94
C LYS A 436 1.17 -17.59 -4.07
N LEU A 437 0.30 -16.69 -4.54
CA LEU A 437 -0.91 -16.29 -3.82
C LEU A 437 -1.86 -17.48 -3.57
N SER A 438 -1.98 -18.39 -4.53
CA SER A 438 -2.74 -19.64 -4.37
C SER A 438 -2.17 -20.52 -3.27
N SER A 439 -0.84 -20.61 -3.15
CA SER A 439 -0.17 -21.32 -2.05
C SER A 439 -0.44 -20.65 -0.71
N ILE A 440 -0.26 -19.32 -0.62
CA ILE A 440 -0.51 -18.52 0.60
C ILE A 440 -1.96 -18.72 1.08
N PHE A 441 -2.93 -18.66 0.17
CA PHE A 441 -4.34 -18.91 0.50
C PHE A 441 -4.58 -20.36 0.94
N GLY A 442 -3.88 -21.33 0.35
CA GLY A 442 -3.87 -22.74 0.78
C GLY A 442 -3.39 -22.91 2.22
N THR A 443 -2.30 -22.25 2.61
CA THR A 443 -1.75 -22.26 3.97
C THR A 443 -2.74 -21.65 4.98
N TYR A 444 -3.42 -20.56 4.61
CA TYR A 444 -4.54 -20.03 5.41
C TYR A 444 -5.64 -21.09 5.64
N LEU A 445 -6.09 -21.74 4.56
CA LEU A 445 -7.11 -22.79 4.66
C LEU A 445 -6.65 -23.95 5.55
N GLU A 446 -5.39 -24.39 5.44
CA GLU A 446 -4.81 -25.42 6.31
C GLU A 446 -4.85 -25.02 7.79
N ALA A 447 -4.46 -23.78 8.10
CA ALA A 447 -4.53 -23.24 9.46
C ALA A 447 -5.95 -23.20 10.03
N LYS A 448 -6.98 -23.21 9.16
CA LYS A 448 -8.40 -23.20 9.51
C LYS A 448 -9.13 -24.49 9.14
N ASN A 449 -8.42 -25.63 9.09
CA ASN A 449 -8.98 -26.95 8.80
C ASN A 449 -9.81 -27.01 7.51
N GLN A 450 -9.31 -26.37 6.45
CA GLN A 450 -9.92 -26.28 5.12
C GLN A 450 -11.25 -25.52 5.10
N THR A 451 -11.45 -24.57 6.01
CA THR A 451 -12.70 -23.80 6.12
C THR A 451 -12.44 -22.31 6.31
N ILE A 452 -13.26 -21.49 5.66
CA ILE A 452 -13.41 -20.07 5.97
C ILE A 452 -14.46 -19.97 7.09
N ASP A 453 -14.12 -19.29 8.19
CA ASP A 453 -14.94 -19.24 9.41
C ASP A 453 -15.52 -17.86 9.76
N THR A 454 -14.92 -16.78 9.27
CA THR A 454 -15.36 -15.38 9.39
C THR A 454 -14.62 -14.54 8.34
N TRP A 455 -14.97 -13.26 8.24
CA TRP A 455 -14.48 -12.31 7.24
C TRP A 455 -14.69 -12.86 5.82
N PHE A 456 -15.90 -13.37 5.59
CA PHE A 456 -16.25 -14.12 4.39
C PHE A 456 -16.05 -13.31 3.12
N SER A 457 -16.37 -12.01 3.13
CA SER A 457 -16.11 -11.09 2.02
C SER A 457 -14.64 -11.12 1.60
N ASN A 458 -13.75 -10.83 2.55
CA ASN A 458 -12.30 -10.78 2.36
C ASN A 458 -11.76 -12.10 1.80
N MET A 459 -12.11 -13.21 2.46
CA MET A 459 -11.58 -14.53 2.11
C MET A 459 -12.11 -15.03 0.77
N TRP A 460 -13.39 -14.81 0.46
CA TRP A 460 -13.95 -15.23 -0.82
C TRP A 460 -13.47 -14.37 -1.98
N PHE A 461 -13.14 -13.09 -1.77
CA PHE A 461 -12.55 -12.29 -2.82
C PHE A 461 -11.13 -12.78 -3.17
N ILE A 462 -10.27 -13.04 -2.19
CA ILE A 462 -8.95 -13.66 -2.44
C ILE A 462 -9.08 -15.07 -3.04
N GLN A 463 -10.06 -15.86 -2.59
CA GLN A 463 -10.39 -17.13 -3.22
C GLN A 463 -10.81 -16.93 -4.68
N SER A 464 -11.46 -15.82 -5.04
CA SER A 464 -11.87 -15.58 -6.42
C SER A 464 -10.71 -15.21 -7.34
N ILE A 465 -9.68 -14.54 -6.81
CA ILE A 465 -8.43 -14.26 -7.53
C ILE A 465 -7.68 -15.56 -7.83
N THR A 466 -7.66 -16.51 -6.89
CA THR A 466 -6.91 -17.77 -6.99
C THR A 466 -7.73 -18.94 -7.54
N ASN A 467 -9.06 -18.85 -7.50
CA ASN A 467 -10.02 -19.85 -8.00
C ASN A 467 -11.48 -19.32 -7.98
N SER A 468 -11.84 -18.51 -8.98
CA SER A 468 -13.19 -17.90 -9.12
C SER A 468 -14.34 -18.90 -9.00
N SER A 469 -14.26 -20.04 -9.69
CA SER A 469 -15.29 -21.08 -9.65
C SER A 469 -15.49 -21.65 -8.25
N THR A 470 -14.43 -21.81 -7.45
CA THR A 470 -14.56 -22.27 -6.07
C THR A 470 -15.19 -21.21 -5.20
N ALA A 471 -14.80 -19.93 -5.36
CA ALA A 471 -15.40 -18.83 -4.63
C ALA A 471 -16.91 -18.71 -4.90
N ILE A 472 -17.34 -18.77 -6.17
CA ILE A 472 -18.76 -18.75 -6.57
C ILE A 472 -19.52 -19.91 -5.93
N ASN A 473 -18.96 -21.12 -5.95
CA ASN A 473 -19.61 -22.30 -5.37
C ASN A 473 -19.72 -22.24 -3.84
N ASN A 474 -18.77 -21.57 -3.17
CA ASN A 474 -18.75 -21.43 -1.72
C ASN A 474 -19.52 -20.21 -1.21
N PHE A 475 -19.77 -19.22 -2.07
CA PHE A 475 -20.43 -17.98 -1.72
C PHE A 475 -21.81 -18.24 -1.09
N ASP A 476 -22.03 -17.64 0.07
CA ASP A 476 -23.28 -17.74 0.82
C ASP A 476 -23.58 -16.37 1.43
N ALA A 477 -24.55 -15.68 0.85
CA ALA A 477 -24.96 -14.35 1.29
C ALA A 477 -25.35 -14.32 2.78
N SER A 478 -25.94 -15.40 3.31
CA SER A 478 -26.33 -15.46 4.71
C SER A 478 -25.13 -15.45 5.65
N LYS A 479 -23.96 -15.91 5.22
CA LYS A 479 -22.75 -15.86 6.04
C LYS A 479 -22.22 -14.44 6.16
N ILE A 480 -22.17 -13.68 5.06
CA ILE A 480 -21.75 -12.26 5.08
C ILE A 480 -22.73 -11.44 5.92
N LEU A 481 -24.05 -11.64 5.74
CA LEU A 481 -25.07 -10.92 6.50
C LEU A 481 -25.04 -11.19 8.02
N ASN A 482 -24.41 -12.28 8.46
CA ASN A 482 -24.25 -12.63 9.87
C ASN A 482 -22.78 -12.51 10.35
N ASP A 483 -21.91 -11.87 9.56
CA ASP A 483 -20.51 -11.62 9.88
C ASP A 483 -20.33 -10.21 10.46
N ASP A 484 -19.07 -9.81 10.73
CA ASP A 484 -18.73 -8.49 11.27
C ASP A 484 -19.11 -7.33 10.33
N TYR A 485 -19.13 -7.55 9.01
CA TYR A 485 -19.34 -6.52 7.99
C TYR A 485 -20.43 -6.92 6.96
N PRO A 486 -21.72 -6.92 7.36
CA PRO A 486 -22.82 -7.31 6.47
C PRO A 486 -22.96 -6.40 5.24
N ASN A 487 -22.51 -5.15 5.35
CA ASN A 487 -22.58 -4.13 4.30
C ASN A 487 -21.71 -4.44 3.08
N GLU A 488 -20.79 -5.41 3.16
CA GLU A 488 -19.91 -5.82 2.06
C GLU A 488 -20.57 -6.81 1.09
N LEU A 489 -21.82 -7.25 1.34
CA LEU A 489 -22.47 -8.31 0.55
C LEU A 489 -22.55 -8.01 -0.95
N SER A 490 -23.05 -6.82 -1.31
CA SER A 490 -23.25 -6.42 -2.71
C SER A 490 -21.91 -6.38 -3.47
N LEU A 491 -20.91 -5.73 -2.87
CA LEU A 491 -19.54 -5.67 -3.36
C LEU A 491 -18.91 -7.07 -3.50
N SER A 492 -19.09 -7.94 -2.50
CA SER A 492 -18.51 -9.29 -2.51
C SER A 492 -19.06 -10.11 -3.68
N TYR A 493 -20.38 -10.13 -3.85
CA TYR A 493 -21.03 -10.81 -4.96
C TYR A 493 -20.51 -10.27 -6.30
N TYR A 494 -20.45 -8.94 -6.41
CA TYR A 494 -19.97 -8.25 -7.60
C TYR A 494 -18.55 -8.65 -8.00
N MET A 495 -17.58 -8.54 -7.08
CA MET A 495 -16.16 -8.80 -7.38
C MET A 495 -15.87 -10.28 -7.66
N ILE A 496 -16.49 -11.20 -6.91
CA ILE A 496 -16.29 -12.66 -7.11
C ILE A 496 -16.71 -13.05 -8.54
N HIS A 497 -17.85 -12.55 -8.99
CA HIS A 497 -18.33 -12.80 -10.36
C HIS A 497 -17.51 -12.03 -11.41
N ALA A 498 -16.97 -10.85 -11.08
CA ALA A 498 -16.08 -10.12 -11.98
C ALA A 498 -14.81 -10.94 -12.26
N MET A 499 -14.16 -11.49 -11.22
CA MET A 499 -12.96 -12.33 -11.40
C MET A 499 -13.22 -13.55 -12.28
N ASP A 500 -14.40 -14.18 -12.20
CA ASP A 500 -14.75 -15.30 -13.09
C ASP A 500 -14.91 -14.86 -14.56
N THR A 501 -15.38 -13.64 -14.78
CA THR A 501 -15.58 -13.05 -16.11
C THR A 501 -14.25 -12.67 -16.77
N LEU A 502 -13.28 -12.23 -15.96
CA LEU A 502 -12.04 -11.60 -16.42
C LEU A 502 -10.89 -12.59 -16.50
N GLY A 503 -10.84 -13.57 -15.59
CA GLY A 503 -9.71 -14.47 -15.44
C GLY A 503 -8.63 -13.85 -14.55
N GLN A 504 -7.37 -13.94 -15.00
CA GLN A 504 -6.20 -13.58 -14.20
C GLN A 504 -5.61 -12.25 -14.68
N ARG A 505 -4.85 -11.55 -13.84
CA ARG A 505 -4.14 -10.35 -14.30
C ARG A 505 -3.10 -10.74 -15.35
N HIS A 506 -2.84 -9.81 -16.27
CA HIS A 506 -1.85 -9.94 -17.33
C HIS A 506 -0.94 -8.72 -17.33
N SER A 507 0.37 -8.93 -17.27
CA SER A 507 1.38 -7.88 -17.10
C SER A 507 2.33 -7.69 -18.29
N ASP A 508 2.31 -8.58 -19.28
CA ASP A 508 3.13 -8.42 -20.51
C ASP A 508 2.60 -7.30 -21.44
N THR A 509 1.39 -6.81 -21.18
CA THR A 509 0.78 -5.67 -21.85
C THR A 509 0.37 -4.66 -20.80
N TRP A 510 0.63 -3.38 -21.06
CA TRP A 510 0.31 -2.29 -20.14
C TRP A 510 -0.38 -1.14 -20.88
N MET A 511 -1.14 -0.34 -20.15
CA MET A 511 -1.66 0.93 -20.64
C MET A 511 -0.65 2.05 -20.35
N MET A 512 -0.47 2.98 -21.28
CA MET A 512 0.20 4.25 -20.99
C MET A 512 -0.48 4.95 -19.80
N VAL A 513 0.29 5.57 -18.91
CA VAL A 513 -0.25 6.32 -17.77
C VAL A 513 -0.94 7.60 -18.29
N GLU A 514 -2.26 7.64 -18.18
CA GLU A 514 -3.08 8.76 -18.64
C GLU A 514 -3.46 9.71 -17.50
N ALA A 515 -3.85 10.95 -17.85
CA ALA A 515 -4.18 11.98 -16.87
C ALA A 515 -5.46 11.68 -16.07
N GLN A 516 -6.47 11.11 -16.72
CA GLN A 516 -7.81 10.92 -16.16
C GLN A 516 -8.42 9.56 -16.54
N VAL A 517 -7.59 8.62 -17.00
CA VAL A 517 -8.01 7.27 -17.36
C VAL A 517 -7.10 6.27 -16.66
N SER A 518 -7.71 5.24 -16.07
CA SER A 518 -6.98 4.10 -15.52
C SER A 518 -7.46 2.81 -16.15
N ALA A 519 -6.59 1.81 -16.22
CA ALA A 519 -6.95 0.48 -16.65
C ALA A 519 -6.19 -0.59 -15.88
N SER A 520 -6.80 -1.76 -15.74
CA SER A 520 -6.11 -3.00 -15.40
C SER A 520 -6.39 -4.06 -16.47
N ILE A 521 -5.43 -4.96 -16.70
CA ILE A 521 -5.44 -5.89 -17.83
C ILE A 521 -5.50 -7.32 -17.31
N TYR A 522 -6.32 -8.13 -17.98
CA TYR A 522 -6.63 -9.51 -17.61
C TYR A 522 -6.57 -10.44 -18.82
N GLU A 523 -6.29 -11.71 -18.57
CA GLU A 523 -6.37 -12.80 -19.53
C GLU A 523 -7.43 -13.82 -19.10
N ASP A 524 -8.39 -14.11 -20.00
CA ASP A 524 -9.41 -15.12 -19.74
C ASP A 524 -8.89 -16.55 -19.97
N GLN A 525 -9.70 -17.55 -19.60
CA GLN A 525 -9.33 -18.97 -19.75
C GLN A 525 -9.12 -19.43 -21.20
N ASN A 526 -9.52 -18.62 -22.20
CA ASN A 526 -9.33 -18.90 -23.62
C ASN A 526 -8.08 -18.19 -24.18
N GLY A 527 -7.37 -17.42 -23.37
CA GLY A 527 -6.20 -16.63 -23.75
C GLY A 527 -6.55 -15.30 -24.42
N ASN A 528 -7.76 -14.79 -24.26
CA ASN A 528 -8.11 -13.45 -24.73
C ASN A 528 -7.71 -12.42 -23.67
N ILE A 529 -7.06 -11.34 -24.12
CA ILE A 529 -6.61 -10.26 -23.25
C ILE A 529 -7.66 -9.14 -23.26
N TYR A 530 -8.05 -8.67 -22.08
CA TYR A 530 -8.98 -7.56 -21.91
C TYR A 530 -8.39 -6.49 -21.00
N ALA A 531 -8.59 -5.23 -21.37
CA ALA A 531 -8.46 -4.11 -20.46
C ALA A 531 -9.82 -3.76 -19.87
N MET A 532 -9.88 -3.66 -18.56
CA MET A 532 -10.91 -2.90 -17.88
C MET A 532 -10.45 -1.48 -17.76
N VAL A 533 -11.30 -0.54 -18.14
CA VAL A 533 -10.92 0.87 -18.21
C VAL A 533 -11.96 1.71 -17.49
N TRP A 534 -11.48 2.67 -16.72
CA TRP A 534 -12.28 3.72 -16.12
C TRP A 534 -11.81 5.08 -16.63
N ASN A 535 -12.68 5.79 -17.36
CA ASN A 535 -12.47 7.19 -17.74
C ASN A 535 -13.26 8.10 -16.81
N VAL A 536 -12.57 8.86 -15.95
CA VAL A 536 -13.20 9.82 -15.02
C VAL A 536 -13.37 11.21 -15.62
N SER A 537 -12.83 11.48 -16.81
CA SER A 537 -13.02 12.78 -17.45
C SER A 537 -14.45 12.98 -17.93
N ASP A 538 -14.82 14.24 -18.13
CA ASP A 538 -16.10 14.63 -18.73
C ASP A 538 -16.10 14.58 -20.28
N GLN A 539 -15.01 14.07 -20.88
CA GLN A 539 -14.82 13.91 -22.31
C GLN A 539 -14.50 12.47 -22.70
N GLU A 540 -14.68 12.18 -23.98
CA GLU A 540 -14.15 10.96 -24.59
C GLU A 540 -12.60 11.04 -24.62
N GLU A 541 -11.92 9.98 -24.20
CA GLU A 541 -10.46 9.90 -24.15
C GLU A 541 -9.92 8.80 -25.07
N THR A 542 -8.74 9.02 -25.65
CA THR A 542 -8.03 8.01 -26.45
C THR A 542 -6.87 7.45 -25.65
N ILE A 543 -6.81 6.13 -25.52
CA ILE A 543 -5.81 5.42 -24.72
C ILE A 543 -4.98 4.46 -25.57
N TYR A 544 -3.78 4.15 -25.08
CA TYR A 544 -2.76 3.39 -25.79
C TYR A 544 -2.25 2.24 -24.95
N PHE A 545 -2.19 1.05 -25.55
CA PHE A 545 -1.65 -0.15 -24.92
C PHE A 545 -0.37 -0.57 -25.62
N TYR A 546 0.63 -0.93 -24.83
CA TYR A 546 1.96 -1.30 -25.28
C TYR A 546 2.34 -2.68 -24.75
N ASP A 547 3.25 -3.32 -25.48
CA ASP A 547 4.02 -4.48 -25.04
C ASP A 547 5.51 -4.24 -25.34
N VAL A 548 6.36 -5.25 -25.10
CA VAL A 548 7.80 -5.20 -25.38
C VAL A 548 8.15 -4.93 -26.87
N SER A 549 7.19 -5.08 -27.78
CA SER A 549 7.34 -4.80 -29.22
C SER A 549 6.91 -3.39 -29.62
N GLY A 550 6.23 -2.66 -28.74
CA GLY A 550 5.77 -1.28 -28.93
C GLY A 550 4.24 -1.16 -28.76
N LEU A 551 3.64 -0.18 -29.46
CA LEU A 551 2.19 0.04 -29.43
C LEU A 551 1.44 -1.15 -30.06
N VAL A 552 0.58 -1.82 -29.28
CA VAL A 552 -0.21 -2.97 -29.74
C VAL A 552 -1.67 -2.64 -29.98
N HIS A 553 -2.25 -1.72 -29.20
CA HIS A 553 -3.67 -1.39 -29.32
C HIS A 553 -3.95 0.09 -29.02
N THR A 554 -4.97 0.63 -29.66
CA THR A 554 -5.48 1.99 -29.40
C THR A 554 -6.99 1.90 -29.30
N ALA A 555 -7.54 2.49 -28.24
CA ALA A 555 -8.97 2.49 -28.00
C ALA A 555 -9.46 3.88 -27.60
N THR A 556 -10.76 4.07 -27.73
CA THR A 556 -11.44 5.30 -27.34
C THR A 556 -12.48 4.94 -26.28
N VAL A 557 -12.53 5.72 -25.21
CA VAL A 557 -13.34 5.44 -24.02
C VAL A 557 -14.22 6.65 -23.72
N GLU A 558 -15.52 6.41 -23.66
CA GLU A 558 -16.52 7.44 -23.40
C GLU A 558 -16.30 8.11 -22.03
N ALA A 559 -16.73 9.36 -21.90
CA ALA A 559 -16.69 10.11 -20.66
C ALA A 559 -17.41 9.38 -19.51
N LEU A 560 -16.88 9.50 -18.29
CA LEU A 560 -17.50 8.99 -17.05
C LEU A 560 -17.98 7.53 -17.18
N SER A 561 -17.14 6.64 -17.72
CA SER A 561 -17.56 5.28 -18.07
C SER A 561 -16.57 4.19 -17.66
N PHE A 562 -17.15 3.06 -17.20
CA PHE A 562 -16.45 1.77 -17.08
C PHE A 562 -16.63 0.98 -18.36
N THR A 563 -15.52 0.58 -18.99
CA THR A 563 -15.53 -0.15 -20.26
C THR A 563 -14.62 -1.38 -20.21
N LYS A 564 -15.06 -2.49 -20.79
CA LYS A 564 -14.24 -3.67 -21.07
C LYS A 564 -13.83 -3.65 -22.55
N ILE A 565 -12.52 -3.73 -22.81
CA ILE A 565 -11.94 -3.62 -24.16
C ILE A 565 -11.10 -4.87 -24.42
N GLU A 566 -11.38 -5.58 -25.51
CA GLU A 566 -10.54 -6.69 -25.99
C GLU A 566 -9.29 -6.14 -26.69
N ILE A 567 -8.10 -6.49 -26.17
CA ILE A 567 -6.80 -6.15 -26.75
C ILE A 567 -6.45 -7.22 -27.80
N LYS A 568 -6.15 -6.80 -29.03
CA LYS A 568 -5.97 -7.67 -30.20
C LYS A 568 -4.58 -7.65 -30.79
#